data_AF-A0A7Y3X7B5-F1
#
_entry.id   AF-A0A7Y3X7B5-F1
#
_cell.length_a   1.000
_cell.length_b   1.000
_cell.length_c   1.000
_cell.angle_alpha   90.00
_cell.angle_beta   90.00
_cell.angle_gamma   90.00
#
_symmetry.space_group_name_H-M   'P 1'
#
loop_
_entity.id
_entity.type
_entity.pdbx_description
1 polymer ?
#
loop_
_entity_poly.entity_id
_entity_poly.type
_entity_poly.pdbx_seq_one_letter_code
_entity_poly.pdbx_strand_id
1 'polypeptide(L)' 'MNAPTLTATPLEEIVERILATRQITRVDQHSLLTLSNLNAKEKLLINRLFDRLRSGLLKVVD' A
#
# COMPACT_ATOMS: atom_id res chain seq x y z
N MET A 1 -20.22 -11.00 -21.53
CA MET A 1 -19.51 -11.30 -20.27
C MET A 1 -18.91 -10.01 -19.77
N ASN A 2 -19.58 -9.30 -18.86
CA ASN A 2 -19.06 -8.05 -18.30
C ASN A 2 -18.09 -8.43 -17.18
N ALA A 3 -16.79 -8.31 -17.42
CA ALA A 3 -15.78 -8.46 -16.37
C ALA A 3 -15.97 -7.33 -15.35
N PRO A 4 -15.89 -7.59 -14.04
CA PRO A 4 -16.03 -6.54 -13.04
C PRO A 4 -14.82 -5.61 -13.15
N THR A 5 -15.04 -4.37 -13.57
CA THR A 5 -14.08 -3.28 -13.38
C THR A 5 -13.95 -3.05 -11.87
N LEU A 6 -12.97 -3.71 -11.27
CA LEU A 6 -12.50 -3.42 -9.92
C LEU A 6 -11.97 -1.99 -9.95
N THR A 7 -12.81 -1.02 -9.59
CA THR A 7 -12.37 0.33 -9.28
C THR A 7 -11.56 0.23 -7.99
N ALA A 8 -10.27 -0.08 -8.13
CA ALA A 8 -9.35 -0.06 -7.01
C ALA A 8 -9.37 1.36 -6.42
N THR A 9 -9.42 1.45 -5.10
CA THR A 9 -9.27 2.75 -4.43
C THR A 9 -7.85 3.26 -4.67
N PRO A 10 -7.61 4.59 -4.63
CA PRO A 10 -6.26 5.15 -4.82
C PRO A 10 -5.20 4.54 -3.89
N LEU A 11 -5.59 4.14 -2.66
CA LEU A 11 -4.69 3.47 -1.73
C LEU A 11 -4.35 2.04 -2.18
N GLU A 12 -5.33 1.29 -2.70
CA GLU A 12 -5.11 -0.06 -3.23
C GLU A 12 -4.12 -0.04 -4.39
N GLU A 13 -4.26 0.91 -5.32
CA GLU A 13 -3.33 1.06 -6.44
C GLU A 13 -1.90 1.38 -5.97
N ILE A 14 -1.74 2.26 -4.98
CA ILE A 14 -0.43 2.59 -4.39
C ILE A 14 0.17 1.35 -3.72
N VAL A 15 -0.62 0.64 -2.92
CA VAL A 15 -0.19 -0.58 -2.23
C VAL A 15 0.22 -1.65 -3.25
N GLU A 16 -0.58 -1.88 -4.29
CA GLU A 16 -0.26 -2.84 -5.35
C GLU A 16 1.04 -2.47 -6.09
N ARG A 17 1.22 -1.20 -6.42
CA ARG A 17 2.46 -0.70 -7.04
C ARG A 17 3.68 -0.99 -6.17
N ILE A 18 3.64 -0.64 -4.87
CA ILE A 18 4.74 -0.87 -3.92
C ILE A 18 5.04 -2.37 -3.79
N LEU A 19 4.01 -3.21 -3.74
CA LEU A 19 4.17 -4.65 -3.64
C LEU A 19 4.75 -5.26 -4.91
N ALA A 20 4.36 -4.76 -6.09
CA ALA A 20 4.88 -5.21 -7.37
C ALA A 20 6.36 -4.86 -7.56
N THR A 21 6.77 -3.65 -7.18
CA THR A 21 8.17 -3.20 -7.27
C THR A 21 9.04 -3.69 -6.11
N ARG A 22 8.41 -4.19 -5.04
CA ARG A 22 9.02 -4.50 -3.73
C ARG A 22 9.78 -3.31 -3.13
N GLN A 23 9.38 -2.11 -3.51
CA GLN A 23 10.07 -0.86 -3.19
C GLN A 23 9.05 0.16 -2.72
N ILE A 24 9.36 0.80 -1.60
CA ILE A 24 8.57 1.88 -1.03
C ILE A 24 9.46 3.12 -0.95
N THR A 25 9.02 4.26 -1.48
CA THR A 25 9.79 5.49 -1.32
C THR A 25 9.67 6.04 0.09
N ARG A 26 10.60 6.90 0.54
CA ARG A 26 10.42 7.64 1.80
C ARG A 26 9.15 8.51 1.78
N VAL A 27 8.81 9.06 0.62
CA VAL A 27 7.60 9.86 0.41
C VAL A 27 6.36 8.99 0.57
N ASP A 28 6.34 7.79 -0.02
CA ASP A 28 5.23 6.84 0.16
C ASP A 28 5.09 6.47 1.65
N GLN A 29 6.20 6.15 2.33
CA GLN A 29 6.17 5.80 3.75
C GLN A 29 5.62 6.93 4.62
N HIS A 30 6.08 8.17 4.40
CA HIS A 30 5.57 9.32 5.13
C HIS A 30 4.08 9.54 4.85
N SER A 31 3.67 9.47 3.58
CA SER A 31 2.28 9.62 3.18
C SER A 31 1.39 8.61 3.90
N LEU A 32 1.79 7.33 3.91
CA LEU A 32 1.07 6.24 4.58
C LEU A 32 0.95 6.45 6.10
N LEU A 33 1.97 7.02 6.75
CA LEU A 33 1.94 7.36 8.17
C LEU A 33 1.01 8.54 8.50
N THR A 34 0.84 9.47 7.55
CA THR A 34 -0.04 10.64 7.72
C THR A 34 -1.52 10.35 7.42
N LEU A 35 -1.82 9.20 6.80
CA LEU A 35 -3.20 8.81 6.50
C LEU A 35 -4.02 8.66 7.79
N SER A 36 -5.10 9.43 7.87
CA SER A 36 -6.06 9.45 8.98
C SER A 36 -7.44 9.04 8.49
N ASN A 37 -8.37 8.69 9.40
CA ASN A 37 -9.74 8.26 9.08
C ASN A 37 -9.87 7.04 8.15
N LEU A 38 -8.87 6.16 8.18
CA LEU A 38 -8.88 4.91 7.41
C LEU A 38 -10.01 3.98 7.85
N ASN A 39 -10.73 3.44 6.88
CA ASN A 39 -11.69 2.37 7.10
C ASN A 39 -10.99 1.03 7.41
N ALA A 40 -11.75 0.01 7.81
CA ALA A 40 -11.19 -1.28 8.21
C ALA A 40 -10.38 -1.98 7.09
N LYS A 41 -10.81 -1.84 5.83
CA LYS A 41 -10.12 -2.43 4.67
C LYS A 41 -8.79 -1.73 4.41
N GLU A 42 -8.79 -0.40 4.43
CA GLU A 42 -7.59 0.42 4.23
C GLU A 42 -6.54 0.19 5.33
N LYS A 43 -6.98 0.10 6.59
CA LYS A 43 -6.11 -0.27 7.72
C LYS A 43 -5.45 -1.63 7.51
N LEU A 44 -6.20 -2.62 7.02
CA LEU A 44 -5.68 -3.95 6.77
C LEU A 44 -4.62 -3.95 5.65
N LEU A 45 -4.85 -3.18 4.59
CA LEU A 45 -3.87 -3.01 3.50
C LEU A 45 -2.58 -2.37 3.99
N ILE A 46 -2.69 -1.29 4.78
CA ILE A 46 -1.54 -0.58 5.34
C ILE A 46 -0.76 -1.46 6.32
N ASN A 47 -1.45 -2.17 7.21
CA ASN A 47 -0.81 -3.10 8.15
C ASN A 47 -0.03 -4.19 7.40
N ARG A 48 -0.64 -4.81 6.38
CA ARG A 48 0.03 -5.82 5.54
C ARG A 48 1.27 -5.26 4.83
N LEU A 49 1.20 -4.00 4.39
CA LEU A 49 2.33 -3.33 3.77
C LEU A 49 3.49 -3.13 4.77
N PHE A 50 3.18 -2.64 5.99
CA PHE A 50 4.17 -2.47 7.04
C PHE A 50 4.75 -3.79 7.56
N ASP A 51 3.97 -4.86 7.63
CA ASP A 51 4.48 -6.20 7.98
C ASP A 51 5.50 -6.69 6.96
N ARG A 52 5.24 -6.46 5.66
CA ARG A 52 6.18 -6.76 4.58
C ARG A 52 7.44 -5.90 4.63
N LEU A 53 7.31 -4.64 5.02
CA LEU A 53 8.45 -3.77 5.26
C LEU A 53 9.29 -4.27 6.45
N ARG A 54 8.65 -4.58 7.58
CA ARG A 54 9.31 -5.07 8.80
C ARG A 54 10.01 -6.41 8.62
N SER A 55 9.44 -7.29 7.79
CA SER A 55 10.03 -8.59 7.43
C SER A 55 11.15 -8.48 6.40
N GLY A 56 11.47 -7.28 5.90
CA GLY A 56 12.52 -7.06 4.90
C GLY A 56 12.13 -7.47 3.47
N LEU A 57 10.84 -7.74 3.21
CA LEU A 57 10.31 -8.07 1.88
C LEU A 57 10.10 -6.83 1.00
N LEU A 58 10.04 -5.65 1.61
CA LEU A 58 10.07 -4.36 0.93
C LEU A 58 11.38 -3.63 1.28
N LYS A 59 11.99 -3.00 0.28
CA LYS A 59 13.11 -2.09 0.49
C LYS A 59 12.62 -0.65 0.46
N VAL A 60 13.06 0.15 1.43
CA VAL A 60 12.90 1.61 1.35
C VAL A 60 13.90 2.14 0.32
N VAL A 61 13.38 2.86 -0.66
CA VAL A 61 14.16 3.58 -1.68
C VAL A 61 13.88 5.07 -1.55
N ASP A 62 14.72 5.92 -2.14
CA ASP A 62 14.51 7.37 -2.14
C ASP A 62 13.59 7.79 -3.30
#